data_AF-A0A5R8WB84-F1
#
_entry.id   AF-A0A5R8WB84-F1
#
_cell.length_a   1.000
_cell.length_b   1.000
_cell.length_c   1.000
_cell.angle_alpha   90.00
_cell.angle_beta   90.00
_cell.angle_gamma   90.00
#
_symmetry.space_group_name_H-M   'P 1'
#
loop_
_entity.id
_entity.type
_entity.pdbx_description
1 polymer ?
#
loop_
_entity_poly.entity_id
_entity_poly.type
_entity_poly.pdbx_seq_one_letter_code
_entity_poly.pdbx_strand_id
1 'polypeptide(L)'
;MEHLSRFANEFVGALRNLLPIVAVVVVFQLMVFRRMPDDPLELVAGLLIVATGIGVFLQGLDLSIFPVGKNLANQFVRNGALRLLLPFGFAIGFAASIAEPAVIAVAQQAQIVSEGRINGLTLRLVIAVSVGLVLVLGILRVLRGWPIHRLLIAGYAVALTFTFVAPAEIIGLAYDAGGVTTNIVSVPLIAAIGLGLANSIRGRSLLADGFGLVALCVMVPMVGVQLYGTWVYSFGGAGDIPPPPDSDDGPADWVLGMILGLAEMVREVLPIVGVVLFFQYIALRRRLAHPWRVVVGFVMVLVGLYAFVVGLKLGLVPLGTLMAEQLIEQGVPALILLFAVLIGFAVTMAEPALVAIGEQAQDASPGRISATAVRVIVALGVGLGIGFGVYRILVGGPFHYFIAAAYAVAMVLMFLAPRYIVALAFDLGGVTTSEVTVPLVTALGIGLAAAVEGRNVLIDGFGLIAYASIFPVIAVMVYAMVMERSPRLRREPG
;
A
#
# COMPACT_ATOMS: atom_id res chain seq x y z
N MET A 1 -11.62 -18.83 -26.40
CA MET A 1 -10.90 -19.85 -25.61
C MET A 1 -9.69 -19.27 -24.87
N GLU A 2 -8.91 -18.38 -25.49
CA GLU A 2 -7.73 -17.75 -24.87
C GLU A 2 -8.06 -16.90 -23.62
N HIS A 3 -9.15 -16.11 -23.64
CA HIS A 3 -9.59 -15.34 -22.46
C HIS A 3 -10.02 -16.22 -21.26
N LEU A 4 -10.66 -17.36 -21.53
CA LEU A 4 -11.15 -18.26 -20.48
C LEU A 4 -9.99 -19.01 -19.80
N SER A 5 -9.02 -19.47 -20.58
CA SER A 5 -7.81 -20.11 -20.05
C SER A 5 -6.94 -19.13 -19.26
N ARG A 6 -6.84 -17.87 -19.72
CA ARG A 6 -6.17 -16.81 -18.97
C ARG A 6 -6.83 -16.53 -17.62
N PHE A 7 -8.16 -16.33 -17.61
CA PHE A 7 -8.91 -16.14 -16.37
C PHE A 7 -8.77 -17.34 -15.42
N ALA A 8 -8.84 -18.57 -15.94
CA ALA A 8 -8.64 -19.78 -15.14
C ALA A 8 -7.23 -19.83 -14.49
N ASN A 9 -6.19 -19.43 -15.24
CA ASN A 9 -4.84 -19.34 -14.70
C ASN A 9 -4.72 -18.25 -13.62
N GLU A 10 -5.32 -17.08 -13.83
CA GLU A 10 -5.36 -15.99 -12.86
C GLU A 10 -6.14 -16.40 -11.59
N PHE A 11 -7.25 -17.11 -11.73
CA PHE A 11 -8.05 -17.64 -10.62
C PHE A 11 -7.30 -18.71 -9.81
N VAL A 12 -6.67 -19.68 -10.48
CA VAL A 12 -5.83 -20.70 -9.81
C VAL A 12 -4.62 -20.04 -9.13
N GLY A 13 -4.03 -19.04 -9.79
CA GLY A 13 -3.01 -18.19 -9.20
C GLY A 13 -3.51 -17.53 -7.91
N ALA A 14 -4.68 -16.89 -7.95
CA ALA A 14 -5.30 -16.25 -6.80
C ALA A 14 -5.58 -17.24 -5.66
N LEU A 15 -6.11 -18.43 -5.92
CA LEU A 15 -6.28 -19.48 -4.91
C LEU A 15 -4.96 -19.85 -4.24
N ARG A 16 -3.90 -20.03 -5.03
CA ARG A 16 -2.55 -20.29 -4.49
C ARG A 16 -2.03 -19.12 -3.65
N ASN A 17 -2.44 -17.90 -3.99
CA ASN A 17 -2.06 -16.68 -3.27
C ASN A 17 -2.74 -16.56 -1.91
N LEU A 18 -3.94 -17.15 -1.76
CA LEU A 18 -4.69 -17.17 -0.50
C LEU A 18 -4.32 -18.34 0.42
N LEU A 19 -3.72 -19.39 -0.12
CA LEU A 19 -3.30 -20.58 0.65
C LEU A 19 -2.48 -20.24 1.91
N PRO A 20 -1.51 -19.30 1.90
CA PRO A 20 -0.81 -18.88 3.10
C PRO A 20 -1.74 -18.39 4.22
N ILE A 21 -2.80 -17.63 3.89
CA ILE A 21 -3.73 -17.10 4.89
C ILE A 21 -4.54 -18.25 5.50
N VAL A 22 -5.09 -19.11 4.66
CA VAL A 22 -5.83 -20.30 5.10
C VAL A 22 -4.96 -21.18 5.99
N ALA A 23 -3.69 -21.38 5.63
CA ALA A 23 -2.76 -22.18 6.41
C ALA A 23 -2.52 -21.57 7.80
N VAL A 24 -2.29 -20.26 7.90
CA VAL A 24 -2.07 -19.57 9.19
C VAL A 24 -3.31 -19.70 10.07
N VAL A 25 -4.48 -19.41 9.51
CA VAL A 25 -5.77 -19.53 10.20
C VAL A 25 -5.97 -20.95 10.75
N VAL A 26 -5.86 -21.97 9.90
CA VAL A 26 -6.11 -23.36 10.28
C VAL A 26 -5.12 -23.84 11.33
N VAL A 27 -3.84 -23.47 11.21
CA VAL A 27 -2.81 -23.84 12.20
C VAL A 27 -3.13 -23.27 13.57
N PHE A 28 -3.49 -21.99 13.67
CA PHE A 28 -3.81 -21.39 14.98
C PHE A 28 -5.14 -21.89 15.54
N GLN A 29 -6.18 -22.01 14.70
CA GLN A 29 -7.48 -22.54 15.13
C GLN A 29 -7.36 -23.97 15.69
N LEU A 30 -6.66 -24.87 14.98
CA LEU A 30 -6.54 -26.26 15.39
C LEU A 30 -5.48 -26.48 16.48
N MET A 31 -4.29 -25.89 16.35
CA MET A 31 -3.16 -26.17 17.25
C MET A 31 -3.15 -25.29 18.49
N VAL A 32 -3.56 -24.02 18.38
CA VAL A 32 -3.49 -23.05 19.49
C VAL A 32 -4.83 -22.99 20.22
N PHE A 33 -5.92 -22.64 19.52
CA PHE A 33 -7.23 -22.44 20.14
C PHE A 33 -8.01 -23.74 20.34
N ARG A 34 -7.67 -24.80 19.60
CA ARG A 34 -8.38 -26.09 19.58
C ARG A 34 -9.88 -25.93 19.35
N ARG A 35 -10.27 -24.98 18.50
CA ARG A 35 -11.65 -24.72 18.08
C ARG A 35 -11.74 -24.74 16.55
N MET A 36 -12.90 -25.14 16.04
CA MET A 36 -13.21 -24.90 14.63
C MET A 36 -13.72 -23.47 14.46
N PRO A 37 -13.51 -22.84 13.30
CA PRO A 37 -14.22 -21.61 12.96
C PRO A 37 -15.71 -21.82 13.11
N ASP A 38 -16.41 -20.84 13.68
CA ASP A 38 -17.85 -20.94 13.93
C ASP A 38 -18.63 -21.12 12.61
N ASP A 39 -18.17 -20.48 11.51
CA ASP A 39 -18.77 -20.56 10.17
C ASP A 39 -17.77 -20.93 9.05
N PRO A 40 -17.43 -22.23 8.88
CA PRO A 40 -16.47 -22.65 7.85
C PRO A 40 -16.98 -22.46 6.42
N LEU A 41 -18.30 -22.47 6.21
CA LEU A 41 -18.91 -22.24 4.90
C LEU A 41 -18.74 -20.79 4.46
N GLU A 42 -18.88 -19.83 5.38
CA GLU A 42 -18.68 -18.41 5.10
C GLU A 42 -17.21 -18.11 4.79
N LEU A 43 -16.28 -18.74 5.49
CA LEU A 43 -14.85 -18.66 5.18
C LEU A 43 -14.54 -19.18 3.76
N VAL A 44 -15.06 -20.36 3.40
CA VAL A 44 -14.84 -20.93 2.05
C VAL A 44 -15.50 -20.07 0.98
N ALA A 45 -16.73 -19.59 1.20
CA ALA A 45 -17.41 -18.68 0.29
C ALA A 45 -16.63 -17.37 0.12
N GLY A 46 -16.17 -16.77 1.22
CA GLY A 46 -15.31 -15.60 1.22
C GLY A 46 -14.05 -15.82 0.38
N LEU A 47 -13.31 -16.90 0.62
CA LEU A 47 -12.09 -17.23 -0.14
C LEU A 47 -12.33 -17.40 -1.65
N LEU A 48 -13.45 -18.03 -2.04
CA LEU A 48 -13.82 -18.16 -3.45
C LEU A 48 -14.16 -16.81 -4.10
N ILE A 49 -14.85 -15.94 -3.37
CA ILE A 49 -15.14 -14.57 -3.81
C ILE A 49 -13.83 -13.79 -3.96
N VAL A 50 -12.90 -13.89 -3.00
CA VAL A 50 -11.58 -13.24 -3.07
C VAL A 50 -10.78 -13.71 -4.29
N ALA A 51 -10.71 -15.03 -4.52
CA ALA A 51 -10.00 -15.58 -5.67
C ALA A 51 -10.58 -15.09 -7.01
N THR A 52 -11.91 -15.02 -7.10
CA THR A 52 -12.61 -14.47 -8.27
C THR A 52 -12.32 -12.98 -8.43
N GLY A 53 -12.39 -12.22 -7.34
CA GLY A 53 -12.13 -10.78 -7.30
C GLY A 53 -10.74 -10.41 -7.80
N ILE A 54 -9.69 -11.10 -7.30
CA ILE A 54 -8.30 -10.89 -7.74
C ILE A 54 -8.16 -11.13 -9.25
N GLY A 55 -8.73 -12.22 -9.78
CA GLY A 55 -8.65 -12.52 -11.21
C GLY A 55 -9.28 -11.43 -12.07
N VAL A 56 -10.52 -11.03 -11.74
CA VAL A 56 -11.21 -9.96 -12.48
C VAL A 56 -10.47 -8.62 -12.35
N PHE A 57 -9.94 -8.31 -11.17
CA PHE A 57 -9.19 -7.08 -10.90
C PHE A 57 -7.90 -7.00 -11.72
N LEU A 58 -7.06 -8.03 -11.70
CA LEU A 58 -5.79 -8.06 -12.44
C LEU A 58 -6.03 -7.94 -13.94
N GLN A 59 -7.01 -8.67 -14.47
CA GLN A 59 -7.41 -8.55 -15.87
C GLN A 59 -7.90 -7.13 -16.21
N GLY A 60 -8.63 -6.49 -15.29
CA GLY A 60 -9.07 -5.11 -15.42
C GLY A 60 -7.92 -4.10 -15.51
N LEU A 61 -6.87 -4.25 -14.68
CA LEU A 61 -5.69 -3.38 -14.69
C LEU A 61 -4.98 -3.41 -16.05
N ASP A 62 -4.81 -4.61 -16.61
CA ASP A 62 -4.18 -4.84 -17.91
C ASP A 62 -4.97 -4.24 -19.08
N LEU A 63 -6.30 -4.23 -18.99
CA LEU A 63 -7.17 -3.68 -20.03
C LEU A 63 -7.31 -2.16 -19.96
N SER A 64 -7.16 -1.56 -18.77
CA SER A 64 -7.48 -0.15 -18.52
C SER A 64 -6.31 0.65 -17.94
N ILE A 65 -5.98 0.45 -16.67
CA ILE A 65 -5.08 1.32 -15.90
C ILE A 65 -3.67 1.35 -16.50
N PHE A 66 -3.08 0.19 -16.81
CA PHE A 66 -1.72 0.14 -17.35
C PHE A 66 -1.60 0.78 -18.74
N PRO A 67 -2.46 0.44 -19.73
CA PRO A 67 -2.44 1.12 -21.03
C PRO A 67 -2.68 2.62 -20.91
N VAL A 68 -3.62 3.05 -20.05
CA VAL A 68 -3.94 4.47 -19.88
C VAL A 68 -2.74 5.23 -19.32
N GLY A 69 -2.12 4.75 -18.25
CA GLY A 69 -0.93 5.38 -17.65
C GLY A 69 0.24 5.47 -18.64
N LYS A 70 0.59 4.36 -19.30
CA LYS A 70 1.68 4.31 -20.30
C LYS A 70 1.40 5.24 -21.49
N ASN A 71 0.17 5.23 -22.02
CA ASN A 71 -0.20 6.07 -23.17
C ASN A 71 -0.21 7.56 -22.84
N LEU A 72 -0.72 7.95 -21.67
CA LEU A 72 -0.70 9.35 -21.21
C LEU A 72 0.74 9.86 -21.10
N ALA A 73 1.59 9.11 -20.40
CA ALA A 73 3.01 9.42 -20.26
C ALA A 73 3.69 9.60 -21.63
N ASN A 74 3.46 8.65 -22.54
CA ASN A 74 4.02 8.70 -23.90
C ASN A 74 3.51 9.92 -24.69
N GLN A 75 2.22 10.27 -24.57
CA GLN A 75 1.63 11.42 -25.26
C GLN A 75 2.21 12.74 -24.74
N PHE A 76 2.38 12.90 -23.43
CA PHE A 76 2.98 14.11 -22.86
C PHE A 76 4.41 14.34 -23.36
N VAL A 77 5.22 13.28 -23.43
CA VAL A 77 6.60 13.38 -23.91
C VAL A 77 6.64 13.65 -25.42
N ARG A 78 5.87 12.92 -26.22
CA ARG A 78 5.84 13.09 -27.69
C ARG A 78 5.33 14.45 -28.14
N ASN A 79 4.35 15.01 -27.43
CA ASN A 79 3.78 16.32 -27.77
C ASN A 79 4.64 17.49 -27.26
N GLY A 80 5.76 17.23 -26.56
CA GLY A 80 6.53 18.29 -25.89
C GLY A 80 5.74 19.03 -24.81
N ALA A 81 4.61 18.47 -24.36
CA ALA A 81 3.66 19.09 -23.44
C ALA A 81 4.11 18.95 -21.98
N LEU A 82 5.40 19.16 -21.72
CA LEU A 82 6.00 19.01 -20.40
C LEU A 82 5.35 19.91 -19.35
N ARG A 83 4.90 21.10 -19.79
CA ARG A 83 4.17 22.07 -18.96
C ARG A 83 2.82 21.54 -18.47
N LEU A 84 2.19 20.60 -19.19
CA LEU A 84 0.93 19.96 -18.78
C LEU A 84 1.16 18.68 -17.97
N LEU A 85 2.31 18.03 -18.13
CA LEU A 85 2.65 16.81 -17.40
C LEU A 85 2.81 17.06 -15.90
N LEU A 86 3.39 18.20 -15.50
CA LEU A 86 3.57 18.55 -14.09
C LEU A 86 2.22 18.78 -13.36
N PRO A 87 1.33 19.67 -13.82
CA PRO A 87 0.02 19.82 -13.18
C PRO A 87 -0.84 18.56 -13.27
N PHE A 88 -0.66 17.72 -14.31
CA PHE A 88 -1.26 16.38 -14.36
C PHE A 88 -0.78 15.49 -13.22
N GLY A 89 0.54 15.41 -13.01
CA GLY A 89 1.13 14.66 -11.90
C GLY A 89 0.62 15.14 -10.55
N PHE A 90 0.59 16.46 -10.33
CA PHE A 90 0.01 17.04 -9.11
C PHE A 90 -1.44 16.61 -8.92
N ALA A 91 -2.27 16.77 -9.95
CA ALA A 91 -3.69 16.46 -9.88
C ALA A 91 -3.98 14.98 -9.64
N ILE A 92 -3.24 14.06 -10.30
CA ILE A 92 -3.39 12.62 -10.08
C ILE A 92 -2.99 12.26 -8.65
N GLY A 93 -1.85 12.75 -8.17
CA GLY A 93 -1.37 12.46 -6.81
C GLY A 93 -2.33 12.99 -5.74
N PHE A 94 -2.79 14.22 -5.90
CA PHE A 94 -3.78 14.83 -5.01
C PHE A 94 -5.10 14.07 -5.03
N ALA A 95 -5.66 13.79 -6.21
CA ALA A 95 -6.95 13.12 -6.36
C ALA A 95 -6.91 11.68 -5.83
N ALA A 96 -5.81 10.96 -6.07
CA ALA A 96 -5.62 9.62 -5.54
C ALA A 96 -5.59 9.61 -4.02
N SER A 97 -4.80 10.48 -3.39
CA SER A 97 -4.62 10.46 -1.94
C SER A 97 -5.78 11.07 -1.16
N ILE A 98 -6.49 12.05 -1.71
CA ILE A 98 -7.66 12.61 -1.01
C ILE A 98 -8.84 11.64 -0.98
N ALA A 99 -8.95 10.80 -2.01
CA ALA A 99 -10.01 9.81 -2.15
C ALA A 99 -9.62 8.43 -1.59
N GLU A 100 -8.41 8.31 -1.04
CA GLU A 100 -7.86 7.05 -0.55
C GLU A 100 -8.59 6.57 0.73
N PRO A 101 -9.30 5.43 0.71
CA PRO A 101 -10.11 4.97 1.85
C PRO A 101 -9.27 4.71 3.09
N ALA A 102 -8.07 4.17 2.89
CA ALA A 102 -7.18 3.87 3.99
C ALA A 102 -6.66 5.16 4.66
N VAL A 103 -6.42 6.24 3.90
CA VAL A 103 -6.06 7.57 4.45
C VAL A 103 -7.26 8.18 5.18
N ILE A 104 -8.48 7.98 4.70
CA ILE A 104 -9.71 8.41 5.39
C ILE A 104 -9.81 7.73 6.75
N ALA A 105 -9.67 6.40 6.78
CA ALA A 105 -9.76 5.60 8.00
C ALA A 105 -8.71 6.01 9.04
N VAL A 106 -7.44 6.14 8.63
CA VAL A 106 -6.36 6.59 9.53
C VAL A 106 -6.62 8.01 10.03
N ALA A 107 -7.12 8.91 9.19
CA ALA A 107 -7.39 10.29 9.59
C ALA A 107 -8.58 10.38 10.57
N GLN A 108 -9.61 9.57 10.39
CA GLN A 108 -10.73 9.44 11.33
C GLN A 108 -10.26 8.86 12.66
N GLN A 109 -9.47 7.78 12.63
CA GLN A 109 -8.93 7.16 13.82
C GLN A 109 -8.01 8.12 14.60
N ALA A 110 -7.18 8.88 13.89
CA ALA A 110 -6.35 9.92 14.49
C ALA A 110 -7.18 11.01 15.18
N GLN A 111 -8.29 11.43 14.57
CA GLN A 111 -9.18 12.43 15.15
C GLN A 111 -9.87 11.93 16.43
N ILE A 112 -10.32 10.68 16.44
CA ILE A 112 -10.96 10.05 17.61
C ILE A 112 -9.94 9.88 18.75
N VAL A 113 -8.78 9.26 18.46
CA VAL A 113 -7.77 8.94 19.48
C VAL A 113 -7.05 10.20 20.01
N SER A 114 -7.06 11.30 19.25
CA SER A 114 -6.52 12.60 19.70
C SER A 114 -7.55 13.53 20.34
N GLU A 115 -8.76 13.03 20.66
CA GLU A 115 -9.84 13.81 21.28
C GLU A 115 -10.16 15.10 20.51
N GLY A 116 -10.18 15.03 19.16
CA GLY A 116 -10.51 16.17 18.30
C GLY A 116 -9.37 17.18 18.10
N ARG A 117 -8.19 16.96 18.69
CA ARG A 117 -7.01 17.82 18.46
C ARG A 117 -6.53 17.74 17.00
N ILE A 118 -6.55 16.56 16.39
CA ILE A 118 -6.20 16.37 14.98
C ILE A 118 -7.49 16.41 14.14
N ASN A 119 -7.57 17.33 13.18
CA ASN A 119 -8.70 17.36 12.26
C ASN A 119 -8.47 16.39 11.09
N GLY A 120 -9.35 15.40 10.93
CA GLY A 120 -9.22 14.37 9.90
C GLY A 120 -9.23 14.92 8.48
N LEU A 121 -10.05 15.95 8.18
CA LEU A 121 -10.09 16.57 6.86
C LEU A 121 -8.79 17.35 6.56
N THR A 122 -8.30 18.14 7.52
CA THR A 122 -7.03 18.87 7.36
C THR A 122 -5.86 17.90 7.17
N LEU A 123 -5.82 16.82 7.95
CA LEU A 123 -4.81 15.77 7.81
C LEU A 123 -4.84 15.15 6.40
N ARG A 124 -6.02 14.80 5.90
CA ARG A 124 -6.20 14.30 4.51
C ARG A 124 -5.70 15.29 3.47
N LEU A 125 -6.02 16.58 3.62
CA LEU A 125 -5.57 17.62 2.69
C LEU A 125 -4.05 17.79 2.71
N VAL A 126 -3.42 17.76 3.89
CA VAL A 126 -1.96 17.82 4.04
C VAL A 126 -1.30 16.65 3.32
N ILE A 127 -1.83 15.44 3.50
CA ILE A 127 -1.35 14.23 2.83
C ILE A 127 -1.52 14.38 1.30
N ALA A 128 -2.70 14.75 0.82
CA ALA A 128 -2.99 14.86 -0.60
C ALA A 128 -2.13 15.92 -1.32
N VAL A 129 -1.92 17.09 -0.70
CA VAL A 129 -1.03 18.13 -1.24
C VAL A 129 0.42 17.63 -1.26
N SER A 130 0.87 16.95 -0.21
CA SER A 130 2.22 16.37 -0.14
C SER A 130 2.47 15.35 -1.25
N VAL A 131 1.51 14.44 -1.50
CA VAL A 131 1.59 13.46 -2.58
C VAL A 131 1.56 14.13 -3.95
N GLY A 132 0.68 15.11 -4.16
CA GLY A 132 0.63 15.87 -5.42
C GLY A 132 1.96 16.56 -5.72
N LEU A 133 2.54 17.27 -4.74
CA LEU A 133 3.82 17.97 -4.91
C LEU A 133 4.98 17.02 -5.16
N VAL A 134 5.03 15.88 -4.45
CA VAL A 134 6.13 14.95 -4.66
C VAL A 134 6.01 14.19 -5.98
N LEU A 135 4.80 13.94 -6.47
CA LEU A 135 4.63 13.32 -7.79
C LEU A 135 5.14 14.24 -8.91
N VAL A 136 5.00 15.57 -8.76
CA VAL A 136 5.66 16.55 -9.64
C VAL A 136 7.18 16.38 -9.61
N LEU A 137 7.77 16.29 -8.41
CA LEU A 137 9.21 16.08 -8.24
C LEU A 137 9.65 14.73 -8.84
N GLY A 138 8.87 13.67 -8.65
CA GLY A 138 9.11 12.34 -9.20
C GLY A 138 9.11 12.35 -10.73
N ILE A 139 8.13 13.01 -11.34
CA ILE A 139 8.10 13.19 -12.80
C ILE A 139 9.34 13.98 -13.26
N LEU A 140 9.69 15.09 -12.61
CA LEU A 140 10.89 15.88 -12.93
C LEU A 140 12.17 15.04 -12.82
N ARG A 141 12.24 14.14 -11.84
CA ARG A 141 13.34 13.19 -11.68
C ARG A 141 13.46 12.28 -12.90
N VAL A 142 12.37 11.67 -13.39
CA VAL A 142 12.41 10.79 -14.58
C VAL A 142 12.84 11.57 -15.82
N LEU A 143 12.33 12.79 -15.99
CA LEU A 143 12.66 13.66 -17.12
C LEU A 143 14.14 14.04 -17.12
N ARG A 144 14.66 14.52 -15.98
CA ARG A 144 16.06 14.96 -15.85
C ARG A 144 17.05 13.81 -15.62
N GLY A 145 16.58 12.62 -15.27
CA GLY A 145 17.46 11.49 -14.96
C GLY A 145 18.14 11.61 -13.62
N TRP A 146 17.46 12.20 -12.65
CA TRP A 146 18.01 12.31 -11.31
C TRP A 146 18.01 10.93 -10.64
N PRO A 147 19.13 10.54 -10.02
CA PRO A 147 19.20 9.26 -9.34
C PRO A 147 18.27 9.25 -8.12
N ILE A 148 17.40 8.23 -8.03
CA ILE A 148 16.41 8.11 -6.95
C ILE A 148 17.01 8.07 -5.56
N HIS A 149 18.14 7.37 -5.40
CA HIS A 149 18.76 7.18 -4.10
C HIS A 149 19.09 8.52 -3.43
N ARG A 150 19.48 9.55 -4.20
CA ARG A 150 19.77 10.88 -3.64
C ARG A 150 18.51 11.54 -3.08
N LEU A 151 17.38 11.39 -3.78
CA LEU A 151 16.10 11.95 -3.34
C LEU A 151 15.56 11.20 -2.13
N LEU A 152 15.68 9.87 -2.11
CA LEU A 152 15.27 9.06 -0.97
C LEU A 152 16.14 9.32 0.26
N ILE A 153 17.47 9.35 0.12
CA ILE A 153 18.38 9.68 1.23
C ILE A 153 18.09 11.06 1.79
N ALA A 154 17.96 12.07 0.92
CA ALA A 154 17.67 13.43 1.37
C ALA A 154 16.30 13.52 2.06
N GLY A 155 15.26 12.95 1.47
CA GLY A 155 13.91 13.02 2.03
C GLY A 155 13.73 12.23 3.32
N TYR A 156 14.30 11.02 3.43
CA TYR A 156 14.28 10.26 4.68
C TYR A 156 15.18 10.86 5.75
N ALA A 157 16.31 11.49 5.40
CA ALA A 157 17.11 12.25 6.37
C ALA A 157 16.31 13.44 6.93
N VAL A 158 15.56 14.15 6.08
CA VAL A 158 14.64 15.21 6.51
C VAL A 158 13.54 14.64 7.42
N ALA A 159 12.86 13.57 7.01
CA ALA A 159 11.82 12.93 7.81
C ALA A 159 12.34 12.49 9.19
N LEU A 160 13.52 11.84 9.24
CA LEU A 160 14.15 11.43 10.49
C LEU A 160 14.55 12.62 11.36
N THR A 161 14.99 13.73 10.77
CA THR A 161 15.31 14.94 11.53
C THR A 161 14.04 15.50 12.19
N PHE A 162 12.93 15.59 11.44
CA PHE A 162 11.65 16.03 11.99
C PHE A 162 11.07 15.06 13.01
N THR A 163 11.35 13.75 12.90
CA THR A 163 10.95 12.74 13.88
C THR A 163 11.46 13.06 15.29
N PHE A 164 12.67 13.61 15.45
CA PHE A 164 13.19 13.98 16.76
C PHE A 164 12.63 15.31 17.31
N VAL A 165 11.99 16.10 16.46
CA VAL A 165 11.40 17.39 16.83
C VAL A 165 9.89 17.28 17.04
N ALA A 166 9.24 16.32 16.37
CA ALA A 166 7.80 16.14 16.39
C ALA A 166 7.29 15.58 17.74
N PRO A 167 6.06 15.93 18.16
CA PRO A 167 5.40 15.33 19.31
C PRO A 167 5.27 13.82 19.17
N ALA A 168 5.45 13.07 20.28
CA ALA A 168 5.46 11.61 20.29
C ALA A 168 4.16 10.99 19.74
N GLU A 169 3.04 11.67 19.94
CA GLU A 169 1.69 11.33 19.49
C GLU A 169 1.54 11.34 17.96
N ILE A 170 2.36 12.14 17.27
CA ILE A 170 2.30 12.33 15.82
C ILE A 170 3.25 11.40 15.09
N ILE A 171 4.35 10.98 15.73
CA ILE A 171 5.41 10.26 15.04
C ILE A 171 4.87 8.97 14.41
N GLY A 172 4.21 8.11 15.19
CA GLY A 172 3.62 6.87 14.68
C GLY A 172 2.62 7.12 13.55
N LEU A 173 1.70 8.07 13.78
CA LEU A 173 0.68 8.47 12.80
C LEU A 173 1.29 8.98 11.49
N ALA A 174 2.36 9.77 11.53
CA ALA A 174 2.97 10.34 10.35
C ALA A 174 3.60 9.28 9.44
N TYR A 175 4.27 8.29 10.02
CA TYR A 175 4.85 7.20 9.25
C TYR A 175 3.78 6.28 8.66
N ASP A 176 2.73 5.97 9.45
CA ASP A 176 1.60 5.18 8.95
C ASP A 176 0.87 5.93 7.83
N ALA A 177 0.59 7.23 8.00
CA ALA A 177 -0.05 8.06 6.98
C ALA A 177 0.73 8.07 5.66
N GLY A 178 2.07 8.13 5.72
CA GLY A 178 2.92 7.99 4.53
C GLY A 178 2.72 6.63 3.83
N GLY A 179 2.80 5.54 4.60
CA GLY A 179 2.61 4.19 4.10
C GLY A 179 1.23 3.95 3.49
N VAL A 180 0.21 4.65 3.97
CA VAL A 180 -1.20 4.44 3.58
C VAL A 180 -1.62 5.23 2.33
N THR A 181 -0.76 6.09 1.79
CA THR A 181 -1.09 6.95 0.63
C THR A 181 -1.27 6.23 -0.71
N THR A 182 -1.10 4.91 -0.73
CA THR A 182 -0.90 4.08 -1.92
C THR A 182 -2.06 3.12 -2.15
N ASN A 183 -3.11 3.56 -2.86
CA ASN A 183 -4.20 2.66 -3.27
C ASN A 183 -3.72 1.52 -4.17
N ILE A 184 -4.46 0.41 -4.10
CA ILE A 184 -4.45 -0.72 -5.03
C ILE A 184 -4.59 -0.33 -6.51
N VAL A 185 -5.32 0.75 -6.85
CA VAL A 185 -5.47 1.26 -8.23
C VAL A 185 -4.40 2.30 -8.59
N SER A 186 -4.09 3.20 -7.64
CA SER A 186 -3.18 4.33 -7.83
C SER A 186 -1.74 3.90 -8.02
N VAL A 187 -1.28 2.88 -7.31
CA VAL A 187 0.09 2.36 -7.45
C VAL A 187 0.34 1.83 -8.88
N PRO A 188 -0.44 0.86 -9.41
CA PRO A 188 -0.35 0.44 -10.80
C PRO A 188 -0.33 1.60 -11.80
N LEU A 189 -1.17 2.61 -11.59
CA LEU A 189 -1.24 3.79 -12.45
C LEU A 189 0.03 4.64 -12.39
N ILE A 190 0.51 4.98 -11.20
CA ILE A 190 1.72 5.78 -10.97
C ILE A 190 2.95 5.05 -11.52
N ALA A 191 3.06 3.74 -11.27
CA ALA A 191 4.12 2.90 -11.83
C ALA A 191 4.05 2.85 -13.37
N ALA A 192 2.85 2.72 -13.95
CA ALA A 192 2.67 2.75 -15.40
C ALA A 192 3.04 4.11 -16.02
N ILE A 193 2.76 5.22 -15.34
CA ILE A 193 3.21 6.56 -15.76
C ILE A 193 4.74 6.62 -15.74
N GLY A 194 5.39 6.18 -14.66
CA GLY A 194 6.85 6.17 -14.55
C GLY A 194 7.52 5.31 -15.63
N LEU A 195 7.03 4.08 -15.83
CA LEU A 195 7.49 3.18 -16.89
C LEU A 195 7.24 3.76 -18.28
N GLY A 196 6.09 4.40 -18.53
CA GLY A 196 5.79 5.06 -19.80
C GLY A 196 6.73 6.24 -20.08
N LEU A 197 7.01 7.07 -19.07
CA LEU A 197 7.96 8.18 -19.18
C LEU A 197 9.38 7.68 -19.47
N ALA A 198 9.84 6.65 -18.73
CA ALA A 198 11.14 6.05 -18.94
C ALA A 198 11.26 5.43 -20.35
N ASN A 199 10.23 4.72 -20.82
CA ASN A 199 10.23 4.11 -22.15
C ASN A 199 10.22 5.15 -23.29
N SER A 200 9.65 6.33 -23.05
CA SER A 200 9.56 7.41 -24.04
C SER A 200 10.82 8.26 -24.18
N ILE A 201 11.78 8.13 -23.28
CA ILE A 201 12.99 8.96 -23.24
C ILE A 201 14.21 8.10 -23.55
N ARG A 202 14.96 8.46 -24.59
CA ARG A 202 16.17 7.71 -24.99
C ARG A 202 17.20 7.70 -23.85
N GLY A 203 17.77 6.51 -23.60
CA GLY A 203 18.82 6.32 -22.59
C GLY A 203 18.31 6.14 -21.15
N ARG A 204 17.00 6.09 -20.93
CA ARG A 204 16.42 5.75 -19.61
C ARG A 204 16.28 4.24 -19.45
N SER A 205 16.43 3.80 -18.20
CA SER A 205 16.20 2.42 -17.79
C SER A 205 14.81 2.29 -17.17
N LEU A 206 14.06 1.26 -17.57
CA LEU A 206 12.72 1.02 -17.02
C LEU A 206 12.76 0.74 -15.51
N LEU A 207 13.76 -0.02 -15.05
CA LEU A 207 13.91 -0.32 -13.63
C LEU A 207 14.41 0.86 -12.79
N ALA A 208 15.51 1.52 -13.18
CA ALA A 208 16.12 2.53 -12.32
C ALA A 208 15.44 3.91 -12.46
N ASP A 209 14.85 4.22 -13.62
CA ASP A 209 14.18 5.50 -13.85
C ASP A 209 12.65 5.38 -13.83
N GLY A 210 12.09 4.25 -14.27
CA GLY A 210 10.63 4.07 -14.35
C GLY A 210 9.95 3.81 -13.00
N PHE A 211 10.62 3.08 -12.10
CA PHE A 211 10.17 2.91 -10.71
C PHE A 211 10.70 4.01 -9.78
N GLY A 212 10.20 4.05 -8.55
CA GLY A 212 10.57 4.99 -7.49
C GLY A 212 9.66 6.21 -7.41
N LEU A 213 8.55 6.25 -8.16
CA LEU A 213 7.54 7.31 -8.02
C LEU A 213 6.67 7.04 -6.79
N VAL A 214 6.28 5.78 -6.56
CA VAL A 214 5.47 5.37 -5.42
C VAL A 214 6.24 5.57 -4.12
N ALA A 215 7.54 5.23 -4.12
CA ALA A 215 8.48 5.46 -3.02
C ALA A 215 8.48 6.92 -2.53
N LEU A 216 8.43 7.87 -3.47
CA LEU A 216 8.41 9.29 -3.17
C LEU A 216 7.06 9.72 -2.59
N CYS A 217 5.95 9.16 -3.12
CA CYS A 217 4.60 9.37 -2.60
C CYS A 217 4.45 8.90 -1.16
N VAL A 218 5.15 7.85 -0.74
CA VAL A 218 5.14 7.38 0.66
C VAL A 218 5.96 8.29 1.58
N MET A 219 7.12 8.77 1.11
CA MET A 219 8.10 9.48 1.94
C MET A 219 7.69 10.92 2.30
N VAL A 220 7.21 11.72 1.34
CA VAL A 220 6.98 13.16 1.58
C VAL A 220 5.76 13.46 2.47
N PRO A 221 4.64 12.73 2.40
CA PRO A 221 3.53 12.92 3.34
C PRO A 221 3.93 12.69 4.79
N MET A 222 4.92 11.84 5.08
CA MET A 222 5.44 11.67 6.45
C MET A 222 5.92 13.01 7.01
N VAL A 223 6.71 13.75 6.24
CA VAL A 223 7.20 15.09 6.61
C VAL A 223 6.03 16.08 6.76
N GLY A 224 5.06 16.04 5.84
CA GLY A 224 3.88 16.89 5.89
C GLY A 224 3.06 16.68 7.17
N VAL A 225 2.81 15.43 7.55
CA VAL A 225 2.07 15.08 8.77
C VAL A 225 2.85 15.43 10.03
N GLN A 226 4.19 15.27 10.05
CA GLN A 226 5.04 15.70 11.16
C GLN A 226 4.97 17.21 11.38
N LEU A 227 5.06 17.99 10.30
CA LEU A 227 4.95 19.45 10.35
C LEU A 227 3.56 19.89 10.84
N TYR A 228 2.52 19.28 10.29
CA TYR A 228 1.14 19.55 10.71
C TYR A 228 0.92 19.21 12.19
N GLY A 229 1.34 18.03 12.63
CA GLY A 229 1.20 17.62 14.02
C GLY A 229 2.02 18.47 14.98
N THR A 230 3.23 18.89 14.59
CA THR A 230 4.02 19.86 15.37
C THR A 230 3.25 21.17 15.52
N TRP A 231 2.64 21.68 14.45
CA TRP A 231 1.83 22.91 14.48
C TRP A 231 0.59 22.76 15.36
N VAL A 232 -0.15 21.65 15.23
CA VAL A 232 -1.36 21.38 16.03
C VAL A 232 -1.06 21.28 17.51
N TYR A 233 0.00 20.57 17.91
CA TYR A 233 0.32 20.37 19.33
C TYR A 233 1.04 21.56 19.97
N SER A 234 1.56 22.50 19.16
CA SER A 234 2.18 23.74 19.67
C SER A 234 1.22 24.93 19.70
N PHE A 235 0.30 25.03 18.74
CA PHE A 235 -0.56 26.21 18.57
C PHE A 235 -2.07 25.90 18.48
N GLY A 236 -2.45 24.62 18.32
CA GLY A 236 -3.85 24.21 18.16
C GLY A 236 -4.57 23.96 19.48
N GLY A 237 -5.84 24.37 19.55
CA GLY A 237 -6.78 23.93 20.59
C GLY A 237 -7.47 22.62 20.22
N ALA A 238 -8.07 21.94 21.20
CA ALA A 238 -8.94 20.80 20.92
C ALA A 238 -10.18 21.29 20.13
N GLY A 239 -10.46 20.66 19.00
CA GLY A 239 -11.65 20.93 18.19
C GLY A 239 -12.81 20.02 18.57
N ASP A 240 -13.95 20.21 17.89
CA ASP A 240 -15.12 19.33 18.09
C ASP A 240 -14.79 17.89 17.69
N ILE A 241 -15.13 16.97 18.59
CA ILE A 241 -15.04 15.53 18.36
C ILE A 241 -16.21 15.18 17.42
N PRO A 242 -15.95 14.60 16.23
CA PRO A 242 -17.03 14.09 15.40
C PRO A 242 -17.80 13.05 16.21
N PRO A 243 -19.14 12.98 16.06
CA PRO A 243 -19.85 11.83 16.59
C PRO A 243 -19.17 10.55 16.09
N PRO A 244 -19.05 9.50 16.92
CA PRO A 244 -18.57 8.21 16.46
C PRO A 244 -19.38 7.83 15.22
N PRO A 245 -18.75 7.19 14.21
CA PRO A 245 -19.48 6.78 13.01
C PRO A 245 -20.71 5.99 13.45
N ASP A 246 -21.90 6.46 13.06
CA ASP A 246 -23.14 5.75 13.35
C ASP A 246 -22.98 4.33 12.80
N SER A 247 -23.04 3.33 13.67
CA SER A 247 -23.24 1.95 13.28
C SER A 247 -24.69 1.82 12.81
N ASP A 248 -24.98 2.35 11.62
CA ASP A 248 -26.28 2.22 10.98
C ASP A 248 -26.40 0.81 10.38
N ASP A 249 -26.35 -0.20 11.26
CA ASP A 249 -26.72 -1.57 10.95
C ASP A 249 -28.23 -1.73 11.24
N GLY A 250 -29.04 -0.97 10.51
CA GLY A 250 -30.37 -1.47 10.17
C GLY A 250 -30.21 -2.72 9.29
N PRO A 251 -31.19 -3.63 9.23
CA PRO A 251 -31.19 -4.70 8.24
C PRO A 251 -31.45 -4.06 6.86
N ALA A 252 -30.43 -3.42 6.30
CA ALA A 252 -30.42 -3.02 4.91
C ALA A 252 -30.53 -4.32 4.12
N ASP A 253 -31.47 -4.36 3.18
CA ASP A 253 -31.54 -5.45 2.21
C ASP A 253 -30.11 -5.72 1.71
N TRP A 254 -29.63 -6.96 1.82
CA TRP A 254 -28.30 -7.39 1.36
C TRP A 254 -27.94 -6.78 -0.01
N VAL A 255 -28.94 -6.66 -0.88
CA VAL A 255 -28.82 -6.09 -2.22
C VAL A 255 -28.55 -4.59 -2.17
N LEU A 256 -29.25 -3.84 -1.32
CA LEU A 256 -29.02 -2.42 -1.12
C LEU A 256 -27.62 -2.17 -0.55
N GLY A 257 -27.19 -2.96 0.45
CA GLY A 257 -25.82 -2.90 0.99
C GLY A 257 -24.76 -3.16 -0.08
N MET A 258 -24.99 -4.16 -0.96
CA MET A 258 -24.10 -4.43 -2.09
C MET A 258 -24.01 -3.26 -3.08
N ILE A 259 -25.15 -2.64 -3.41
CA ILE A 259 -25.20 -1.51 -4.36
C ILE A 259 -24.55 -0.27 -3.75
N LEU A 260 -24.79 0.01 -2.48
CA LEU A 260 -24.20 1.15 -1.76
C LEU A 260 -22.68 1.01 -1.66
N GLY A 261 -22.17 -0.17 -1.29
CA GLY A 261 -20.72 -0.41 -1.23
C GLY A 261 -20.04 -0.27 -2.59
N LEU A 262 -20.67 -0.72 -3.68
CA LEU A 262 -20.14 -0.49 -5.02
C LEU A 262 -20.19 0.99 -5.41
N ALA A 263 -21.23 1.73 -5.00
CA ALA A 263 -21.33 3.17 -5.23
C ALA A 263 -20.27 3.97 -4.45
N GLU A 264 -19.89 3.52 -3.26
CA GLU A 264 -18.77 4.08 -2.48
C GLU A 264 -17.44 3.89 -3.22
N MET A 265 -17.13 2.67 -3.66
CA MET A 265 -15.90 2.39 -4.41
C MET A 265 -15.85 3.18 -5.73
N VAL A 266 -16.98 3.33 -6.43
CA VAL A 266 -17.06 4.20 -7.61
C VAL A 266 -16.74 5.65 -7.25
N ARG A 267 -17.29 6.16 -6.13
CA ARG A 267 -17.05 7.53 -5.66
C ARG A 267 -15.58 7.76 -5.29
N GLU A 268 -14.90 6.76 -4.74
CA GLU A 268 -13.49 6.83 -4.37
C GLU A 268 -12.57 6.88 -5.59
N VAL A 269 -12.91 6.15 -6.66
CA VAL A 269 -12.08 6.13 -7.88
C VAL A 269 -12.44 7.28 -8.84
N LEU A 270 -13.62 7.89 -8.70
CA LEU A 270 -14.11 8.96 -9.56
C LEU A 270 -13.17 10.17 -9.67
N PRO A 271 -12.51 10.68 -8.60
CA PRO A 271 -11.56 11.79 -8.70
C PRO A 271 -10.39 11.47 -9.62
N ILE A 272 -9.84 10.25 -9.56
CA ILE A 272 -8.74 9.81 -10.41
C ILE A 272 -9.19 9.78 -11.87
N VAL A 273 -10.36 9.17 -12.14
CA VAL A 273 -10.95 9.12 -13.49
C VAL A 273 -11.20 10.54 -14.00
N GLY A 274 -11.75 11.43 -13.17
CA GLY A 274 -12.01 12.82 -13.51
C GLY A 274 -10.74 13.55 -13.96
N VAL A 275 -9.64 13.41 -13.21
CA VAL A 275 -8.34 13.98 -13.59
C VAL A 275 -7.84 13.39 -14.90
N VAL A 276 -7.89 12.07 -15.06
CA VAL A 276 -7.48 11.39 -16.29
C VAL A 276 -8.27 11.90 -17.50
N LEU A 277 -9.60 11.93 -17.41
CA LEU A 277 -10.47 12.37 -18.50
C LEU A 277 -10.31 13.86 -18.82
N PHE A 278 -10.16 14.71 -17.80
CA PHE A 278 -9.88 16.13 -17.96
C PHE A 278 -8.58 16.35 -18.76
N PHE A 279 -7.48 15.72 -18.35
CA PHE A 279 -6.21 15.90 -19.07
C PHE A 279 -6.21 15.23 -20.44
N GLN A 280 -6.91 14.11 -20.60
CA GLN A 280 -7.02 13.41 -21.87
C GLN A 280 -7.82 14.22 -22.91
N TYR A 281 -9.04 14.64 -22.57
CA TYR A 281 -9.95 15.29 -23.51
C TYR A 281 -9.76 16.80 -23.61
N ILE A 282 -9.50 17.49 -22.50
CA ILE A 282 -9.42 18.96 -22.47
C ILE A 282 -7.98 19.42 -22.69
N ALA A 283 -7.03 18.90 -21.90
CA ALA A 283 -5.65 19.39 -21.94
C ALA A 283 -4.86 18.87 -23.15
N LEU A 284 -4.92 17.56 -23.42
CA LEU A 284 -4.22 16.92 -24.55
C LEU A 284 -5.03 16.96 -25.84
N ARG A 285 -6.35 17.18 -25.77
CA ARG A 285 -7.29 17.14 -26.91
C ARG A 285 -7.15 15.86 -27.74
N ARG A 286 -6.96 14.71 -27.07
CA ARG A 286 -6.81 13.40 -27.71
C ARG A 286 -7.86 12.43 -27.17
N ARG A 287 -8.34 11.54 -28.04
CA ARG A 287 -9.21 10.43 -27.61
C ARG A 287 -8.39 9.31 -26.99
N LEU A 288 -8.99 8.60 -26.03
CA LEU A 288 -8.40 7.36 -25.50
C LEU A 288 -8.29 6.33 -26.64
N ALA A 289 -7.17 5.61 -26.68
CA ALA A 289 -7.03 4.48 -27.58
C ALA A 289 -7.95 3.35 -27.08
N HIS A 290 -8.90 2.91 -27.91
CA HIS A 290 -9.88 1.86 -27.58
C HIS A 290 -10.72 2.19 -26.31
N PRO A 291 -11.56 3.24 -26.33
CA PRO A 291 -12.29 3.71 -25.16
C PRO A 291 -13.20 2.63 -24.55
N TRP A 292 -13.82 1.78 -25.39
CA TRP A 292 -14.65 0.68 -24.90
C TRP A 292 -13.84 -0.36 -24.11
N ARG A 293 -12.63 -0.69 -24.57
CA ARG A 293 -11.73 -1.62 -23.87
C ARG A 293 -11.29 -1.04 -22.52
N VAL A 294 -11.01 0.26 -22.47
CA VAL A 294 -10.66 0.96 -21.22
C VAL A 294 -11.84 0.98 -20.25
N VAL A 295 -13.06 1.28 -20.72
CA VAL A 295 -14.26 1.28 -19.88
C VAL A 295 -14.56 -0.12 -19.34
N VAL A 296 -14.53 -1.15 -20.19
CA VAL A 296 -14.72 -2.54 -19.76
C VAL A 296 -13.66 -2.94 -18.74
N GLY A 297 -12.38 -2.65 -19.02
CA GLY A 297 -11.31 -2.92 -18.08
C GLY A 297 -11.48 -2.20 -16.75
N PHE A 298 -11.93 -0.94 -16.77
CA PHE A 298 -12.17 -0.16 -15.56
C PHE A 298 -13.34 -0.71 -14.73
N VAL A 299 -14.44 -1.11 -15.38
CA VAL A 299 -15.55 -1.81 -14.71
C VAL A 299 -15.06 -3.12 -14.09
N MET A 300 -14.19 -3.87 -14.77
CA MET A 300 -13.58 -5.08 -14.22
C MET A 300 -12.71 -4.77 -12.99
N VAL A 301 -11.90 -3.70 -13.01
CA VAL A 301 -11.14 -3.26 -11.83
C VAL A 301 -12.07 -3.00 -10.65
N LEU A 302 -13.14 -2.23 -10.85
CA LEU A 302 -14.09 -1.90 -9.77
C LEU A 302 -14.81 -3.14 -9.23
N VAL A 303 -15.37 -3.98 -10.10
CA VAL A 303 -16.11 -5.18 -9.70
C VAL A 303 -15.17 -6.19 -9.04
N GLY A 304 -13.97 -6.39 -9.58
CA GLY A 304 -12.96 -7.29 -9.04
C GLY A 304 -12.45 -6.84 -7.68
N LEU A 305 -12.16 -5.54 -7.52
CA LEU A 305 -11.74 -4.96 -6.25
C LEU A 305 -12.86 -5.04 -5.20
N TYR A 306 -14.10 -4.70 -5.59
CA TYR A 306 -15.24 -4.80 -4.68
C TYR A 306 -15.46 -6.25 -4.20
N ALA A 307 -15.44 -7.22 -5.12
CA ALA A 307 -15.52 -8.63 -4.77
C ALA A 307 -14.37 -9.05 -3.84
N PHE A 308 -13.14 -8.63 -4.12
CA PHE A 308 -11.98 -8.89 -3.25
C PHE A 308 -12.19 -8.37 -1.82
N VAL A 309 -12.59 -7.10 -1.67
CA VAL A 309 -12.83 -6.47 -0.36
C VAL A 309 -13.98 -7.17 0.37
N VAL A 310 -15.10 -7.44 -0.31
CA VAL A 310 -16.26 -8.14 0.28
C VAL A 310 -15.88 -9.55 0.72
N GLY A 311 -15.21 -10.33 -0.13
CA GLY A 311 -14.79 -11.69 0.21
C GLY A 311 -13.85 -11.73 1.43
N LEU A 312 -13.01 -10.71 1.60
CA LEU A 312 -12.16 -10.57 2.78
C LEU A 312 -12.93 -10.18 4.03
N LYS A 313 -13.89 -9.25 3.92
CA LYS A 313 -14.77 -8.86 5.03
C LYS A 313 -15.67 -10.00 5.51
N LEU A 314 -16.11 -10.88 4.62
CA LEU A 314 -16.89 -12.07 4.98
C LEU A 314 -16.01 -13.18 5.58
N GLY A 315 -14.83 -13.41 5.02
CA GLY A 315 -14.01 -14.57 5.39
C GLY A 315 -12.88 -14.28 6.39
N LEU A 316 -11.93 -13.43 5.99
CA LEU A 316 -10.59 -13.41 6.59
C LEU A 316 -10.40 -12.31 7.64
N VAL A 317 -11.04 -11.14 7.47
CA VAL A 317 -10.90 -10.02 8.40
C VAL A 317 -11.49 -10.31 9.77
N PRO A 318 -12.77 -10.75 9.91
CA PRO A 318 -13.37 -11.04 11.22
C PRO A 318 -12.60 -12.14 11.96
N LEU A 319 -12.14 -13.15 11.22
CA LEU A 319 -11.38 -14.23 11.79
C LEU A 319 -10.02 -13.76 12.30
N GLY A 320 -9.34 -12.90 11.55
CA GLY A 320 -8.07 -12.28 11.99
C GLY A 320 -8.23 -11.43 13.25
N THR A 321 -9.29 -10.63 13.36
CA THR A 321 -9.55 -9.78 14.53
C THR A 321 -9.88 -10.62 15.77
N LEU A 322 -10.76 -11.62 15.65
CA LEU A 322 -11.09 -12.52 16.75
C LEU A 322 -9.87 -13.29 17.25
N MET A 323 -9.02 -13.78 16.33
CA MET A 323 -7.79 -14.47 16.70
C MET A 323 -6.79 -13.55 17.39
N ALA A 324 -6.68 -12.29 16.95
CA ALA A 324 -5.83 -11.29 17.59
C ALA A 324 -6.30 -11.00 19.02
N GLU A 325 -7.59 -10.77 19.22
CA GLU A 325 -8.20 -10.55 20.55
C GLU A 325 -7.93 -11.74 21.48
N GLN A 326 -8.20 -12.97 21.02
CA GLN A 326 -7.96 -14.17 21.81
C GLN A 326 -6.48 -14.37 22.19
N LEU A 327 -5.54 -14.03 21.30
CA LEU A 327 -4.10 -14.11 21.60
C LEU A 327 -3.67 -13.05 22.61
N ILE A 328 -4.26 -11.86 22.52
CA ILE A 328 -4.02 -10.77 23.47
C ILE A 328 -4.55 -11.16 24.86
N GLU A 329 -5.76 -11.74 24.94
CA GLU A 329 -6.34 -12.26 26.19
C GLU A 329 -5.52 -13.39 26.81
N GLN A 330 -4.98 -14.30 26.00
CA GLN A 330 -4.08 -15.34 26.48
C GLN A 330 -2.78 -14.78 27.08
N GLY A 331 -2.38 -13.58 26.68
CA GLY A 331 -1.23 -12.87 27.25
C GLY A 331 0.12 -13.55 26.98
N VAL A 332 0.22 -14.42 25.96
CA VAL A 332 1.47 -15.12 25.62
C VAL A 332 2.23 -14.34 24.52
N PRO A 333 3.29 -13.58 24.85
CA PRO A 333 3.92 -12.66 23.90
C PRO A 333 4.50 -13.37 22.67
N ALA A 334 5.03 -14.59 22.85
CA ALA A 334 5.59 -15.38 21.77
C ALA A 334 4.54 -15.81 20.72
N LEU A 335 3.30 -16.11 21.15
CA LEU A 335 2.22 -16.48 20.24
C LEU A 335 1.68 -15.26 19.48
N ILE A 336 1.54 -14.12 20.17
CA ILE A 336 1.17 -12.84 19.54
C ILE A 336 2.21 -12.49 18.45
N LEU A 337 3.50 -12.59 18.78
CA LEU A 337 4.58 -12.30 17.83
C LEU A 337 4.57 -13.26 16.63
N LEU A 338 4.41 -14.56 16.88
CA LEU A 338 4.34 -15.57 15.83
C LEU A 338 3.15 -15.32 14.90
N PHE A 339 1.97 -15.03 15.48
CA PHE A 339 0.77 -14.69 14.73
C PHE A 339 0.98 -13.45 13.88
N ALA A 340 1.51 -12.38 14.46
CA ALA A 340 1.80 -11.13 13.77
C ALA A 340 2.73 -11.32 12.55
N VAL A 341 3.78 -12.12 12.69
CA VAL A 341 4.69 -12.46 11.58
C VAL A 341 3.98 -13.25 10.49
N LEU A 342 3.23 -14.28 10.88
CA LEU A 342 2.59 -15.19 9.95
C LEU A 342 1.42 -14.54 9.20
N ILE A 343 0.57 -13.77 9.89
CA ILE A 343 -0.54 -13.05 9.25
C ILE A 343 -0.02 -11.95 8.34
N GLY A 344 1.03 -11.23 8.76
CA GLY A 344 1.69 -10.23 7.93
C GLY A 344 2.26 -10.81 6.63
N PHE A 345 2.93 -11.96 6.73
CA PHE A 345 3.38 -12.70 5.55
C PHE A 345 2.21 -13.14 4.66
N ALA A 346 1.17 -13.71 5.27
CA ALA A 346 0.07 -14.31 4.53
C ALA A 346 -0.80 -13.29 3.79
N VAL A 347 -1.16 -12.19 4.44
CA VAL A 347 -1.94 -11.10 3.81
C VAL A 347 -1.13 -10.44 2.70
N THR A 348 0.18 -10.20 2.91
CA THR A 348 1.06 -9.67 1.86
C THR A 348 1.16 -10.61 0.66
N MET A 349 1.17 -11.93 0.89
CA MET A 349 1.10 -12.87 -0.21
C MET A 349 -0.20 -12.69 -1.00
N ALA A 350 -1.34 -12.41 -0.37
CA ALA A 350 -2.60 -12.20 -1.09
C ALA A 350 -2.70 -10.84 -1.80
N GLU A 351 -1.75 -9.93 -1.62
CA GLU A 351 -1.81 -8.55 -2.10
C GLU A 351 -1.81 -8.44 -3.64
N PRO A 352 -2.91 -8.02 -4.29
CA PRO A 352 -2.99 -7.99 -5.74
C PRO A 352 -2.12 -6.89 -6.36
N ALA A 353 -1.95 -5.74 -5.69
CA ALA A 353 -1.05 -4.69 -6.19
C ALA A 353 0.41 -5.17 -6.23
N LEU A 354 0.83 -5.98 -5.26
CA LEU A 354 2.15 -6.59 -5.21
C LEU A 354 2.37 -7.59 -6.36
N VAL A 355 1.35 -8.37 -6.70
CA VAL A 355 1.38 -9.26 -7.88
C VAL A 355 1.59 -8.43 -9.14
N ALA A 356 0.77 -7.40 -9.35
CA ALA A 356 0.80 -6.58 -10.55
C ALA A 356 2.14 -5.84 -10.72
N ILE A 357 2.68 -5.26 -9.65
CA ILE A 357 3.98 -4.57 -9.68
C ILE A 357 5.15 -5.55 -9.84
N GLY A 358 5.07 -6.74 -9.23
CA GLY A 358 6.06 -7.80 -9.42
C GLY A 358 6.13 -8.26 -10.88
N GLU A 359 4.99 -8.39 -11.55
CA GLU A 359 4.90 -8.71 -12.98
C GLU A 359 5.46 -7.59 -13.85
N GLN A 360 5.09 -6.32 -13.60
CA GLN A 360 5.68 -5.18 -14.32
C GLN A 360 7.20 -5.09 -14.15
N ALA A 361 7.72 -5.43 -12.98
CA ALA A 361 9.15 -5.47 -12.72
C ALA A 361 9.87 -6.61 -13.47
N GLN A 362 9.23 -7.78 -13.55
CA GLN A 362 9.73 -8.90 -14.33
C GLN A 362 9.73 -8.59 -15.83
N ASP A 363 8.67 -7.97 -16.36
CA ASP A 363 8.58 -7.54 -17.75
C ASP A 363 9.61 -6.47 -18.10
N ALA A 364 9.90 -5.56 -17.16
CA ALA A 364 10.91 -4.53 -17.34
C ALA A 364 12.35 -5.08 -17.31
N SER A 365 12.60 -6.26 -16.73
CA SER A 365 13.91 -6.92 -16.77
C SER A 365 13.79 -8.46 -16.70
N PRO A 366 13.45 -9.10 -17.82
CA PRO A 366 13.31 -10.56 -17.89
C PRO A 366 14.61 -11.27 -17.50
N GLY A 367 14.50 -12.38 -16.75
CA GLY A 367 15.63 -13.21 -16.31
C GLY A 367 16.45 -12.66 -15.14
N ARG A 368 16.30 -11.36 -14.79
CA ARG A 368 16.96 -10.75 -13.62
C ARG A 368 16.05 -10.61 -12.42
N ILE A 369 14.75 -10.39 -12.65
CA ILE A 369 13.73 -10.28 -11.60
C ILE A 369 12.66 -11.34 -11.85
N SER A 370 12.30 -12.08 -10.81
CA SER A 370 11.16 -13.01 -10.84
C SER A 370 10.06 -12.50 -9.92
N ALA A 371 8.85 -12.31 -10.46
CA ALA A 371 7.68 -11.80 -9.73
C ALA A 371 7.38 -12.65 -8.48
N THR A 372 7.47 -13.97 -8.59
CA THR A 372 7.24 -14.89 -7.46
C THR A 372 8.26 -14.71 -6.33
N ALA A 373 9.56 -14.62 -6.65
CA ALA A 373 10.57 -14.44 -5.60
C ALA A 373 10.47 -13.06 -4.96
N VAL A 374 10.25 -12.00 -5.75
CA VAL A 374 10.00 -10.66 -5.21
C VAL A 374 8.85 -10.68 -4.22
N ARG A 375 7.74 -11.32 -4.59
CA ARG A 375 6.56 -11.43 -3.74
C ARG A 375 6.81 -12.17 -2.43
N VAL A 376 7.50 -13.32 -2.47
CA VAL A 376 7.85 -14.08 -1.25
C VAL A 376 8.80 -13.28 -0.35
N ILE A 377 9.80 -12.61 -0.93
CA ILE A 377 10.77 -11.79 -0.17
C ILE A 377 10.10 -10.57 0.46
N VAL A 378 9.21 -9.90 -0.29
CA VAL A 378 8.42 -8.78 0.22
C VAL A 378 7.52 -9.25 1.37
N ALA A 379 6.80 -10.36 1.20
CA ALA A 379 5.95 -10.93 2.25
C ALA A 379 6.73 -11.31 3.51
N LEU A 380 7.92 -11.90 3.36
CA LEU A 380 8.82 -12.17 4.49
C LEU A 380 9.24 -10.87 5.19
N GLY A 381 9.58 -9.84 4.43
CA GLY A 381 9.87 -8.51 4.96
C GLY A 381 8.70 -7.95 5.76
N VAL A 382 7.47 -8.00 5.22
CA VAL A 382 6.28 -7.50 5.94
C VAL A 382 6.05 -8.27 7.23
N GLY A 383 6.08 -9.60 7.18
CA GLY A 383 5.91 -10.44 8.37
C GLY A 383 6.92 -10.10 9.46
N LEU A 384 8.20 -10.02 9.11
CA LEU A 384 9.25 -9.62 10.06
C LEU A 384 9.08 -8.18 10.57
N GLY A 385 8.63 -7.25 9.71
CA GLY A 385 8.37 -5.87 10.08
C GLY A 385 7.21 -5.72 11.07
N ILE A 386 6.06 -6.37 10.79
CA ILE A 386 4.91 -6.37 11.70
C ILE A 386 5.29 -7.05 13.03
N GLY A 387 6.00 -8.18 12.97
CA GLY A 387 6.55 -8.82 14.18
C GLY A 387 7.45 -7.88 14.98
N PHE A 388 8.37 -7.19 14.33
CA PHE A 388 9.25 -6.21 14.98
C PHE A 388 8.46 -5.05 15.61
N GLY A 389 7.42 -4.56 14.93
CA GLY A 389 6.52 -3.55 15.46
C GLY A 389 5.72 -4.00 16.68
N VAL A 390 5.18 -5.22 16.65
CA VAL A 390 4.48 -5.85 17.78
C VAL A 390 5.43 -6.05 18.96
N TYR A 391 6.66 -6.52 18.70
CA TYR A 391 7.70 -6.61 19.72
C TYR A 391 7.99 -5.25 20.38
N ARG A 392 8.06 -4.15 19.59
CA ARG A 392 8.22 -2.79 20.13
C ARG A 392 7.09 -2.40 21.08
N ILE A 393 5.83 -2.70 20.73
CA ILE A 393 4.66 -2.40 21.58
C ILE A 393 4.74 -3.20 22.89
N LEU A 394 5.08 -4.49 22.81
CA LEU A 394 5.19 -5.36 23.99
C LEU A 394 6.29 -4.91 24.96
N VAL A 395 7.47 -4.52 24.43
CA VAL A 395 8.59 -4.04 25.25
C VAL A 395 8.39 -2.60 25.72
N GLY A 396 7.57 -1.81 25.02
CA GLY A 396 7.38 -0.39 25.33
C GLY A 396 8.50 0.52 24.89
N GLY A 397 9.20 0.14 23.82
CA GLY A 397 10.30 0.91 23.30
C GLY A 397 9.83 2.21 22.64
N PRO A 398 10.55 3.34 22.80
CA PRO A 398 10.23 4.58 22.10
C PRO A 398 10.27 4.42 20.58
N PHE A 399 9.15 4.70 19.90
CA PHE A 399 8.99 4.48 18.46
C PHE A 399 10.08 5.14 17.60
N HIS A 400 10.44 6.40 17.91
CA HIS A 400 11.38 7.19 17.11
C HIS A 400 12.78 6.56 17.01
N TYR A 401 13.27 5.88 18.05
CA TYR A 401 14.57 5.19 17.98
C TYR A 401 14.51 3.93 17.14
N PHE A 402 13.44 3.14 17.29
CA PHE A 402 13.28 1.89 16.55
C PHE A 402 13.10 2.15 15.05
N ILE A 403 12.27 3.12 14.68
CA ILE A 403 12.06 3.49 13.28
C ILE A 403 13.31 4.14 12.69
N ALA A 404 14.02 4.99 13.45
CA ALA A 404 15.29 5.58 13.00
C ALA A 404 16.36 4.52 12.73
N ALA A 405 16.47 3.51 13.60
CA ALA A 405 17.38 2.39 13.38
C ALA A 405 17.03 1.59 12.11
N ALA A 406 15.74 1.29 11.89
CA ALA A 406 15.29 0.58 10.70
C ALA A 406 15.60 1.37 9.41
N TYR A 407 15.32 2.67 9.38
CA TYR A 407 15.67 3.52 8.24
C TYR A 407 17.17 3.71 8.08
N ALA A 408 17.95 3.79 9.15
CA ALA A 408 19.41 3.84 9.06
C ALA A 408 19.98 2.59 8.37
N VAL A 409 19.47 1.40 8.73
CA VAL A 409 19.82 0.15 8.05
C VAL A 409 19.43 0.20 6.58
N ALA A 410 18.22 0.67 6.24
CA ALA A 410 17.78 0.81 4.86
C ALA A 410 18.67 1.80 4.07
N MET A 411 19.09 2.91 4.67
CA MET A 411 19.99 3.89 4.05
C MET A 411 21.37 3.31 3.81
N VAL A 412 21.94 2.57 4.77
CA VAL A 412 23.22 1.87 4.58
C VAL A 412 23.09 0.88 3.43
N LEU A 413 22.08 0.01 3.45
CA LEU A 413 21.85 -0.97 2.38
C LEU A 413 21.65 -0.32 1.02
N MET A 414 21.08 0.87 0.95
CA MET A 414 20.93 1.60 -0.31
C MET A 414 22.28 1.93 -0.98
N PHE A 415 23.34 2.17 -0.20
CA PHE A 415 24.69 2.38 -0.74
C PHE A 415 25.34 1.07 -1.21
N LEU A 416 24.97 -0.06 -0.61
CA LEU A 416 25.54 -1.37 -0.92
C LEU A 416 24.77 -2.11 -2.03
N ALA A 417 23.48 -1.83 -2.20
CA ALA A 417 22.61 -2.53 -3.13
C ALA A 417 22.80 -2.04 -4.58
N PRO A 418 22.60 -2.92 -5.58
CA PRO A 418 22.66 -2.52 -6.97
C PRO A 418 21.62 -1.45 -7.32
N ARG A 419 22.07 -0.37 -7.98
CA ARG A 419 21.27 0.84 -8.22
C ARG A 419 19.95 0.60 -8.97
N TYR A 420 19.87 -0.46 -9.78
CA TYR A 420 18.66 -0.76 -10.56
C TYR A 420 17.49 -1.25 -9.70
N ILE A 421 17.75 -1.83 -8.52
CA ILE A 421 16.69 -2.40 -7.67
C ILE A 421 16.15 -1.40 -6.65
N VAL A 422 16.94 -0.38 -6.28
CA VAL A 422 16.61 0.54 -5.19
C VAL A 422 15.23 1.19 -5.39
N ALA A 423 14.95 1.65 -6.62
CA ALA A 423 13.67 2.28 -6.94
C ALA A 423 12.50 1.31 -6.75
N LEU A 424 12.64 0.08 -7.25
CA LEU A 424 11.64 -0.97 -7.12
C LEU A 424 11.47 -1.42 -5.66
N ALA A 425 12.55 -1.57 -4.89
CA ALA A 425 12.49 -2.00 -3.50
C ALA A 425 11.63 -1.04 -2.65
N PHE A 426 11.82 0.27 -2.82
CA PHE A 426 11.02 1.27 -2.12
C PHE A 426 9.58 1.38 -2.65
N ASP A 427 9.36 1.23 -3.96
CA ASP A 427 8.00 1.15 -4.50
C ASP A 427 7.26 -0.04 -3.89
N LEU A 428 7.89 -1.22 -3.84
CA LEU A 428 7.32 -2.43 -3.25
C LEU A 428 6.97 -2.27 -1.76
N GLY A 429 7.80 -1.57 -0.98
CA GLY A 429 7.47 -1.25 0.43
C GLY A 429 6.24 -0.35 0.58
N GLY A 430 5.96 0.50 -0.41
CA GLY A 430 4.72 1.27 -0.49
C GLY A 430 3.52 0.49 -1.04
N VAL A 431 3.73 -0.69 -1.60
CA VAL A 431 2.67 -1.53 -2.19
C VAL A 431 2.07 -2.49 -1.17
N THR A 432 2.78 -2.78 -0.08
CA THR A 432 2.35 -3.72 0.96
C THR A 432 1.25 -3.17 1.88
N THR A 433 0.77 -1.96 1.63
CA THR A 433 -0.15 -1.20 2.45
C THR A 433 -1.48 -1.01 1.72
N SER A 434 -2.31 -2.05 1.73
CA SER A 434 -3.59 -2.07 1.03
C SER A 434 -4.80 -1.81 1.93
N GLU A 435 -5.97 -1.68 1.29
CA GLU A 435 -7.30 -1.60 1.92
C GLU A 435 -7.59 -2.73 2.92
N VAL A 436 -6.81 -3.82 2.86
CA VAL A 436 -6.94 -4.99 3.74
C VAL A 436 -5.92 -4.96 4.85
N THR A 437 -4.66 -4.73 4.50
CA THR A 437 -3.54 -4.77 5.45
C THR A 437 -3.62 -3.61 6.42
N VAL A 438 -4.00 -2.42 5.94
CA VAL A 438 -4.02 -1.20 6.75
C VAL A 438 -5.03 -1.29 7.91
N PRO A 439 -6.33 -1.60 7.70
CA PRO A 439 -7.26 -1.74 8.81
C PRO A 439 -6.87 -2.86 9.78
N LEU A 440 -6.41 -4.01 9.28
CA LEU A 440 -6.02 -5.15 10.10
C LEU A 440 -4.80 -4.84 10.98
N VAL A 441 -3.75 -4.28 10.40
CA VAL A 441 -2.50 -3.94 11.12
C VAL A 441 -2.73 -2.77 12.08
N THR A 442 -3.52 -1.78 11.68
CA THR A 442 -3.92 -0.68 12.57
C THR A 442 -4.74 -1.20 13.75
N ALA A 443 -5.74 -2.06 13.50
CA ALA A 443 -6.55 -2.67 14.56
C ALA A 443 -5.69 -3.53 15.50
N LEU A 444 -4.75 -4.31 14.97
CA LEU A 444 -3.80 -5.08 15.78
C LEU A 444 -2.93 -4.17 16.66
N GLY A 445 -2.41 -3.07 16.10
CA GLY A 445 -1.60 -2.11 16.84
C GLY A 445 -2.37 -1.41 17.95
N ILE A 446 -3.54 -0.86 17.61
CA ILE A 446 -4.43 -0.18 18.55
C ILE A 446 -4.94 -1.14 19.63
N GLY A 447 -5.40 -2.35 19.24
CA GLY A 447 -5.89 -3.36 20.17
C GLY A 447 -4.81 -3.84 21.13
N LEU A 448 -3.59 -4.09 20.64
CA LEU A 448 -2.46 -4.47 21.49
C LEU A 448 -2.05 -3.33 22.44
N ALA A 449 -2.00 -2.09 21.94
CA ALA A 449 -1.69 -0.93 22.76
C ALA A 449 -2.78 -0.64 23.81
N ALA A 450 -4.04 -0.95 23.54
CA ALA A 450 -5.13 -0.82 24.52
C ALA A 450 -5.09 -1.90 25.60
N ALA A 451 -4.66 -3.11 25.25
CA ALA A 451 -4.66 -4.26 26.15
C ALA A 451 -3.41 -4.38 27.03
N VAL A 452 -2.27 -3.81 26.61
CA VAL A 452 -1.02 -3.87 27.38
C VAL A 452 -0.98 -2.71 28.38
N GLU A 453 -0.82 -3.03 29.67
CA GLU A 453 -0.74 -2.04 30.74
C GLU A 453 0.39 -1.02 30.52
N GLY A 454 0.10 0.26 30.78
CA GLY A 454 1.07 1.35 30.68
C GLY A 454 1.36 1.82 29.25
N ARG A 455 0.60 1.36 28.25
CA ARG A 455 0.68 1.85 26.86
C ARG A 455 -0.31 2.97 26.60
N ASN A 456 0.06 3.85 25.67
CA ASN A 456 -0.84 4.89 25.19
C ASN A 456 -1.24 4.56 23.75
N VAL A 457 -2.54 4.47 23.47
CA VAL A 457 -3.05 4.06 22.15
C VAL A 457 -2.58 4.99 21.03
N LEU A 458 -2.47 6.30 21.28
CA LEU A 458 -2.03 7.28 20.27
C LEU A 458 -0.54 7.16 19.96
N ILE A 459 0.29 6.88 20.97
CA ILE A 459 1.76 6.80 20.85
C ILE A 459 2.20 5.41 20.38
N ASP A 460 1.59 4.36 20.95
CA ASP A 460 2.00 2.97 20.75
C ASP A 460 1.20 2.25 19.67
N GLY A 461 -0.08 2.61 19.49
CA GLY A 461 -0.99 1.92 18.57
C GLY A 461 -0.71 2.19 17.09
N PHE A 462 -0.13 3.35 16.77
CA PHE A 462 0.34 3.68 15.42
C PHE A 462 1.84 3.35 15.23
N GLY A 463 2.26 3.22 13.98
CA GLY A 463 3.63 2.95 13.56
C GLY A 463 3.89 1.52 13.09
N LEU A 464 2.88 0.62 13.16
CA LEU A 464 3.05 -0.75 12.67
C LEU A 464 3.13 -0.80 11.14
N ILE A 465 2.39 0.08 10.46
CA ILE A 465 2.41 0.16 8.99
C ILE A 465 3.79 0.64 8.51
N ALA A 466 4.40 1.56 9.24
CA ALA A 466 5.78 1.98 9.00
C ALA A 466 6.77 0.80 8.92
N TYR A 467 6.68 -0.14 9.88
CA TYR A 467 7.53 -1.33 9.88
C TYR A 467 7.16 -2.31 8.76
N ALA A 468 5.86 -2.48 8.51
CA ALA A 468 5.35 -3.26 7.39
C ALA A 468 5.87 -2.74 6.05
N SER A 469 6.11 -1.43 5.90
CA SER A 469 6.65 -0.85 4.67
C SER A 469 8.17 -0.89 4.58
N ILE A 470 8.94 -0.61 5.64
CA ILE A 470 10.42 -0.50 5.55
C ILE A 470 11.14 -1.84 5.51
N PHE A 471 10.63 -2.87 6.20
CA PHE A 471 11.27 -4.19 6.21
C PHE A 471 11.25 -4.91 4.85
N PRO A 472 10.18 -4.83 4.02
CA PRO A 472 10.22 -5.29 2.64
C PRO A 472 11.31 -4.63 1.80
N VAL A 473 11.52 -3.32 1.99
CA VAL A 473 12.57 -2.57 1.27
C VAL A 473 13.93 -3.18 1.61
N ILE A 474 14.19 -3.39 2.90
CA ILE A 474 15.40 -4.05 3.41
C ILE A 474 15.53 -5.46 2.81
N ALA A 475 14.48 -6.27 2.87
CA ALA A 475 14.47 -7.64 2.38
C ALA A 475 14.77 -7.74 0.88
N VAL A 476 14.16 -6.87 0.06
CA VAL A 476 14.39 -6.82 -1.39
C VAL A 476 15.81 -6.37 -1.72
N MET A 477 16.34 -5.37 -1.02
CA MET A 477 17.74 -4.92 -1.22
C MET A 477 18.74 -6.02 -0.85
N VAL A 478 18.54 -6.70 0.29
CA VAL A 478 19.37 -7.84 0.71
C VAL A 478 19.29 -8.97 -0.32
N TYR A 479 18.08 -9.32 -0.76
CA TYR A 479 17.87 -10.35 -1.79
C TYR A 479 18.64 -10.02 -3.08
N ALA A 480 18.55 -8.79 -3.57
CA ALA A 480 19.25 -8.36 -4.77
C ALA A 480 20.78 -8.46 -4.63
N MET A 481 21.33 -8.07 -3.47
CA MET A 481 22.76 -8.21 -3.20
C MET A 481 23.21 -9.68 -3.19
N VAL A 482 22.39 -10.58 -2.63
CA VAL A 482 22.67 -12.03 -2.61
C VAL A 482 22.63 -12.60 -4.02
N MET A 483 21.63 -12.24 -4.82
CA MET A 483 21.52 -12.68 -6.21
C MET A 483 22.69 -12.21 -7.08
N GLU A 484 23.20 -11.00 -6.86
CA GLU A 484 24.31 -10.45 -7.66
C GLU A 484 25.65 -11.14 -7.35
N ARG A 485 25.86 -11.55 -6.09
CA ARG A 485 27.04 -12.32 -5.68
C ARG A 485 27.00 -13.79 -6.10
N SER A 486 25.81 -14.34 -6.35
CA SER A 486 25.61 -15.75 -6.67
C SER A 486 25.02 -15.94 -8.08
N PRO A 487 25.81 -15.77 -9.16
CA PRO A 487 25.33 -15.90 -10.54
C PRO A 487 24.70 -17.27 -10.87
N ARG A 488 25.02 -18.33 -10.11
CA ARG A 488 24.41 -19.67 -10.23
C ARG A 488 22.91 -19.73 -9.90
N LEU A 489 22.37 -18.72 -9.21
CA LEU A 489 20.93 -18.63 -8.86
C LEU A 489 20.12 -17.86 -9.91
N ARG A 490 20.76 -17.26 -10.92
CA ARG A 490 20.04 -16.71 -12.07
C ARG A 490 19.50 -17.88 -12.88
N ARG A 491 18.18 -18.05 -12.91
CA ARG A 491 17.54 -18.92 -13.90
C ARG A 491 17.90 -18.33 -15.27
N GLU A 492 18.78 -19.01 -16.00
CA GLU A 492 18.97 -18.71 -17.41
C GLU A 492 17.61 -18.89 -18.09
N PRO A 493 17.11 -17.89 -18.84
CA PRO A 493 15.91 -18.07 -19.64
C PRO A 493 16.23 -19.14 -20.69
N GLY A 494 15.64 -20.33 -20.51
CA GLY A 494 15.57 -21.38 -21.53
C GLY A 494 14.49 -21.09 -22.56
#